data_AF-A0A3D4RTU5-F1
#
_entry.id   AF-A0A3D4RTU5-F1
#
_cell.length_a   1.000
_cell.length_b   1.000
_cell.length_c   1.000
_cell.angle_alpha   90.00
_cell.angle_beta   90.00
_cell.angle_gamma   90.00
#
_symmetry.space_group_name_H-M   'P 1'
#
loop_
_entity.id
_entity.type
_entity.pdbx_description
1 polymer ?
#
loop_
_entity_poly.entity_id
_entity_poly.type
_entity_poly.pdbx_seq_one_letter_code
_entity_poly.pdbx_strand_id
1 'polypeptide(L)'
;MTKFPEKLRLKEIAEEDIYFARRDRELIQALHRKPLPLKQVCCGGQTGVDRGTLDAVLALSTRIGINAGGWCPRGRLAEDGVINARYPLDETPDEDPAQRTQWNVRDTDATLILHQGELSGGTLLTQKVAARLEKPLLLVDLNQPFSIDEICTWLRSHAVRVLNVAGPRESERPGIAAQSGELINRLLIAAKQDKSDDKTESSAERGLQSST
;
A
#
# COMPACT_ATOMS: atom_id res chain seq x y z
N MET A 1 47.59 -34.20 -8.58
CA MET A 1 47.18 -33.04 -9.43
C MET A 1 46.13 -33.60 -10.38
N THR A 2 44.83 -33.41 -10.17
CA THR A 2 44.03 -32.31 -10.74
C THR A 2 42.61 -32.28 -10.12
N LYS A 3 42.46 -31.91 -8.83
CA LYS A 3 41.13 -31.77 -8.17
C LYS A 3 40.55 -30.35 -8.19
N PHE A 4 41.30 -29.39 -8.72
CA PHE A 4 40.93 -27.97 -8.74
C PHE A 4 39.90 -27.62 -9.84
N PRO A 5 40.02 -28.14 -11.08
CA PRO A 5 39.09 -27.81 -12.16
C PRO A 5 37.67 -28.36 -11.91
N GLU A 6 37.56 -29.57 -11.37
CA GLU A 6 36.26 -30.21 -11.07
C GLU A 6 35.51 -29.51 -9.95
N LYS A 7 36.21 -29.07 -8.89
CA LYS A 7 35.59 -28.31 -7.79
C LYS A 7 35.07 -26.95 -8.25
N LEU A 8 35.77 -26.30 -9.18
CA LEU A 8 35.33 -25.02 -9.73
C LEU A 8 34.06 -25.20 -10.58
N ARG A 9 34.04 -26.22 -11.43
CA ARG A 9 32.89 -26.56 -12.28
C ARG A 9 31.66 -26.95 -11.46
N LEU A 10 31.84 -27.72 -10.38
CA LEU A 10 30.76 -28.07 -9.46
C LEU A 10 30.19 -26.85 -8.72
N LYS A 11 31.02 -25.85 -8.43
CA LYS A 11 30.59 -24.61 -7.80
C LYS A 11 29.79 -23.74 -8.77
N GLU A 12 30.24 -23.63 -10.02
CA GLU A 12 29.52 -22.93 -11.09
C GLU A 12 28.14 -23.56 -11.35
N ILE A 13 28.07 -24.90 -11.46
CA ILE A 13 26.80 -25.63 -11.63
C ILE A 13 25.87 -25.39 -10.44
N ALA A 14 26.38 -25.42 -9.20
CA ALA A 14 25.56 -25.15 -8.02
C ALA A 14 25.05 -23.70 -7.97
N GLU A 15 25.86 -22.73 -8.40
CA GLU A 15 25.46 -21.32 -8.51
C GLU A 15 24.40 -21.11 -9.60
N GLU A 16 24.52 -21.78 -10.75
CA GLU A 16 23.50 -21.80 -11.80
C GLU A 16 22.18 -22.45 -11.33
N ASP A 17 22.25 -23.62 -10.69
CA ASP A 17 21.06 -24.33 -10.18
C ASP A 17 20.32 -23.49 -9.12
N ILE A 18 21.05 -22.82 -8.23
CA ILE A 18 20.47 -21.90 -7.23
C ILE A 18 19.82 -20.70 -7.94
N TYR A 19 20.46 -20.17 -8.98
CA TYR A 19 19.93 -19.07 -9.78
C TYR A 19 18.62 -19.45 -10.47
N PHE A 20 18.59 -20.59 -11.16
CA PHE A 20 17.39 -21.10 -11.83
C PHE A 20 16.29 -21.45 -10.84
N ALA A 21 16.60 -22.10 -9.72
CA ALA A 21 15.60 -22.41 -8.69
C ALA A 21 15.00 -21.15 -8.04
N ARG A 22 15.80 -20.10 -7.83
CA ARG A 22 15.30 -18.81 -7.35
C ARG A 22 14.40 -18.15 -8.38
N ARG A 23 14.82 -18.14 -9.65
CA ARG A 23 14.08 -17.54 -10.76
C ARG A 23 12.78 -18.27 -11.06
N ASP A 24 12.78 -19.60 -10.99
CA ASP A 24 11.58 -20.43 -11.13
C ASP A 24 10.63 -20.21 -9.96
N ARG A 25 11.12 -20.04 -8.72
CA ARG A 25 10.27 -19.68 -7.58
C ARG A 25 9.66 -18.30 -7.75
N GLU A 26 10.43 -17.32 -8.22
CA GLU A 26 9.94 -15.98 -8.54
C GLU A 26 8.89 -16.03 -9.67
N LEU A 27 9.10 -16.87 -10.69
CA LEU A 27 8.17 -17.08 -11.81
C LEU A 27 6.88 -17.78 -11.37
N ILE A 28 6.98 -18.84 -10.55
CA ILE A 28 5.84 -19.57 -9.99
C ILE A 28 5.05 -18.67 -9.02
N GLN A 29 5.73 -17.80 -8.27
CA GLN A 29 5.07 -16.79 -7.43
C GLN A 29 4.37 -15.72 -8.29
N ALA A 30 4.96 -15.32 -9.42
CA ALA A 30 4.33 -14.40 -10.37
C ALA A 30 3.10 -15.02 -11.04
N LEU A 31 3.19 -16.29 -11.45
CA LEU A 31 2.10 -17.07 -12.06
C LEU A 31 0.94 -17.37 -11.11
N HIS A 32 1.14 -17.30 -9.80
CA HIS A 32 0.08 -17.47 -8.80
C HIS A 32 -0.19 -16.20 -7.99
N ARG A 33 0.06 -15.01 -8.56
CA ARG A 33 -0.20 -13.74 -7.86
C ARG A 33 -1.68 -13.61 -7.56
N LYS A 34 -2.08 -14.01 -6.36
CA LYS A 34 -3.42 -13.77 -5.83
C LYS A 34 -3.76 -12.28 -5.98
N PRO A 35 -4.99 -11.94 -6.38
CA PRO A 35 -5.38 -10.56 -6.56
C PRO A 35 -5.23 -9.79 -5.25
N LEU A 36 -4.82 -8.53 -5.33
CA LEU A 36 -4.75 -7.65 -4.17
C LEU A 36 -6.12 -7.60 -3.44
N PRO A 37 -6.16 -7.93 -2.13
CA PRO A 37 -7.41 -7.98 -1.37
C PRO A 37 -8.02 -6.60 -1.07
N LEU A 38 -7.29 -5.53 -1.39
CA LEU A 38 -7.63 -4.13 -1.09
C LEU A 38 -9.03 -3.74 -1.62
N LYS A 39 -9.85 -3.23 -0.72
CA LYS A 39 -11.22 -2.75 -0.96
C LYS A 39 -11.40 -1.27 -0.62
N GLN A 40 -10.63 -0.75 0.32
CA GLN A 40 -10.77 0.62 0.79
C GLN A 40 -9.43 1.20 1.23
N VAL A 41 -9.24 2.48 0.95
CA VAL A 41 -8.13 3.30 1.42
C VAL A 41 -8.69 4.39 2.31
N CYS A 42 -8.24 4.44 3.56
CA CYS A 42 -8.64 5.42 4.56
C CYS A 42 -7.53 6.43 4.80
N CYS A 43 -7.91 7.68 5.02
CA CYS A 43 -7.01 8.75 5.46
C CYS A 43 -7.77 9.64 6.45
N GLY A 44 -7.08 10.52 7.19
CA GLY A 44 -7.78 11.46 8.07
C GLY A 44 -8.05 12.84 7.47
N GLY A 45 -7.77 12.98 6.18
CA GLY A 45 -7.99 14.20 5.42
C GLY A 45 -7.29 15.40 6.04
N GLN A 46 -5.99 15.36 6.33
CA GLN A 46 -5.11 16.54 6.49
C GLN A 46 -4.39 16.89 5.17
N THR A 47 -3.84 18.11 5.00
CA THR A 47 -3.12 18.49 3.76
C THR A 47 -1.97 17.52 3.52
N GLY A 48 -1.32 17.59 2.36
CA GLY A 48 -0.22 16.69 2.07
C GLY A 48 -0.73 15.28 1.78
N VAL A 49 -0.20 14.31 2.50
CA VAL A 49 -0.37 12.88 2.18
C VAL A 49 -1.83 12.45 2.16
N ASP A 50 -2.63 12.85 3.15
CA ASP A 50 -4.02 12.37 3.23
C ASP A 50 -4.84 12.87 2.03
N ARG A 51 -4.68 14.15 1.60
CA ARG A 51 -5.43 14.65 0.43
C ARG A 51 -4.89 14.16 -0.90
N GLY A 52 -3.58 14.04 -1.05
CA GLY A 52 -2.99 13.40 -2.24
C GLY A 52 -3.54 11.99 -2.44
N THR A 53 -3.66 11.24 -1.34
CA THR A 53 -4.24 9.89 -1.35
C THR A 53 -5.73 9.91 -1.68
N LEU A 54 -6.53 10.73 -0.98
CA LEU A 54 -7.97 10.82 -1.22
C LEU A 54 -8.29 11.24 -2.66
N ASP A 55 -7.57 12.23 -3.20
CA ASP A 55 -7.75 12.69 -4.57
C ASP A 55 -7.44 11.57 -5.58
N ALA A 56 -6.35 10.82 -5.38
CA ALA A 56 -5.99 9.69 -6.24
C ALA A 56 -7.04 8.57 -6.21
N VAL A 57 -7.53 8.21 -5.01
CA VAL A 57 -8.55 7.15 -4.87
C VAL A 57 -9.87 7.60 -5.49
N LEU A 58 -10.32 8.82 -5.22
CA LEU A 58 -11.58 9.33 -5.79
C LEU A 58 -11.53 9.40 -7.31
N ALA A 59 -10.41 9.82 -7.90
CA ALA A 59 -10.22 9.89 -9.35
C ALA A 59 -10.37 8.52 -10.06
N LEU A 60 -10.11 7.42 -9.36
CA LEU A 60 -10.10 6.07 -9.94
C LEU A 60 -11.15 5.12 -9.38
N SER A 61 -11.83 5.50 -8.29
CA SER A 61 -12.76 4.66 -7.53
C SER A 61 -13.78 3.93 -8.41
N THR A 62 -14.44 4.64 -9.33
CA THR A 62 -15.45 4.11 -10.26
C THR A 62 -14.92 3.04 -11.21
N ARG A 63 -13.60 3.02 -11.47
CA ARG A 63 -12.95 2.11 -12.43
C ARG A 63 -12.27 0.90 -11.79
N ILE A 64 -12.01 0.95 -10.49
CA ILE A 64 -11.16 -0.02 -9.77
C ILE A 64 -11.94 -0.75 -8.65
N GLY A 65 -13.04 -0.17 -8.18
CA GLY A 65 -13.85 -0.73 -7.09
C GLY A 65 -13.11 -0.71 -5.75
N ILE A 66 -12.30 0.33 -5.53
CA ILE A 66 -11.64 0.63 -4.26
C ILE A 66 -12.20 1.96 -3.76
N ASN A 67 -12.72 1.96 -2.54
CA ASN A 67 -13.37 3.12 -1.94
C ASN A 67 -12.36 4.01 -1.19
N ALA A 68 -12.65 5.31 -1.13
CA ALA A 68 -12.02 6.23 -0.19
C ALA A 68 -12.83 6.27 1.11
N GLY A 69 -12.17 6.51 2.25
CA GLY A 69 -12.84 6.65 3.53
C GLY A 69 -11.94 7.25 4.61
N GLY A 70 -12.36 7.11 5.87
CA GLY A 70 -11.54 7.37 7.05
C GLY A 70 -12.15 8.40 8.00
N TRP A 71 -11.43 8.64 9.08
CA TRP A 71 -11.86 9.49 10.19
C TRP A 71 -11.18 10.84 10.17
N CYS A 72 -11.94 11.93 10.24
CA CYS A 72 -11.43 13.29 10.39
C CYS A 72 -11.81 13.88 11.77
N PRO A 73 -11.19 14.99 12.21
CA PRO A 73 -11.61 15.65 13.46
C PRO A 73 -13.05 16.15 13.37
N ARG A 74 -13.73 16.30 14.51
CA ARG A 74 -15.01 17.01 14.60
C ARG A 74 -14.90 18.39 13.95
N GLY A 75 -15.92 18.83 13.24
CA GLY A 75 -15.91 20.04 12.41
C GLY A 75 -15.09 19.90 11.12
N ARG A 76 -14.60 18.70 10.79
CA ARG A 76 -13.77 18.39 9.62
C ARG A 76 -12.55 19.31 9.53
N LEU A 77 -11.83 19.48 10.64
CA LEU A 77 -10.72 20.42 10.71
C LEU A 77 -9.45 19.91 10.01
N ALA A 78 -8.80 20.80 9.27
CA ALA A 78 -7.47 20.64 8.69
C ALA A 78 -6.69 21.96 8.77
N GLU A 79 -5.40 21.96 8.40
CA GLU A 79 -4.57 23.18 8.51
C GLU A 79 -5.02 24.32 7.57
N ASP A 80 -5.70 23.97 6.48
CA ASP A 80 -6.24 24.88 5.47
C ASP A 80 -7.73 25.20 5.69
N GLY A 81 -8.27 24.83 6.87
CA GLY A 81 -9.66 25.07 7.25
C GLY A 81 -10.51 23.80 7.18
N VAL A 82 -11.77 23.94 6.77
CA VAL A 82 -12.74 22.84 6.75
C VAL A 82 -12.48 21.91 5.55
N ILE A 83 -12.33 20.62 5.81
CA ILE A 83 -12.15 19.59 4.78
C ILE A 83 -13.40 19.53 3.90
N ASN A 84 -13.20 19.67 2.60
CA ASN A 84 -14.27 19.67 1.61
C ASN A 84 -15.19 18.43 1.72
N ALA A 85 -16.50 18.63 1.56
CA ALA A 85 -17.52 17.58 1.66
C ALA A 85 -17.41 16.49 0.58
N ARG A 86 -16.65 16.73 -0.50
CA ARG A 86 -16.37 15.71 -1.53
C ARG A 86 -15.62 14.50 -0.98
N TYR A 87 -14.89 14.67 0.12
CA TYR A 87 -14.13 13.60 0.75
C TYR A 87 -15.05 12.79 1.68
N PRO A 88 -15.23 11.47 1.44
CA PRO A 88 -16.13 10.63 2.21
C PRO A 88 -15.50 10.26 3.57
N LEU A 89 -15.39 11.25 4.45
CA LEU A 89 -14.80 11.10 5.78
C LEU A 89 -15.87 11.23 6.85
N ASP A 90 -15.78 10.38 7.85
CA ASP A 90 -16.61 10.44 9.05
C ASP A 90 -15.91 11.28 10.13
N GLU A 91 -16.67 12.07 10.88
CA GLU A 91 -16.14 12.86 11.98
C GLU A 91 -15.96 12.00 13.22
N THR A 92 -14.81 12.16 13.88
CA THR A 92 -14.62 11.69 15.25
C THR A 92 -15.34 12.62 16.25
N PRO A 93 -15.62 12.17 17.48
CA PRO A 93 -16.27 13.01 18.49
C PRO A 93 -15.47 14.25 18.92
N ASP A 94 -14.14 14.21 18.84
CA ASP A 94 -13.24 15.27 19.27
C ASP A 94 -12.65 16.04 18.07
N GLU A 95 -12.31 17.31 18.32
CA GLU A 95 -11.56 18.15 17.38
C GLU A 95 -10.05 17.83 17.43
N ASP A 96 -9.57 17.13 18.46
CA ASP A 96 -8.16 16.71 18.57
C ASP A 96 -7.74 15.74 17.43
N PRO A 97 -6.78 16.14 16.56
CA PRO A 97 -6.25 15.27 15.51
C PRO A 97 -5.62 13.96 16.02
N ALA A 98 -5.27 13.85 17.30
CA ALA A 98 -4.79 12.59 17.86
C ALA A 98 -5.88 11.50 17.87
N GLN A 99 -7.14 11.87 18.13
CA GLN A 99 -8.24 10.91 18.16
C GLN A 99 -8.49 10.31 16.77
N ARG A 100 -8.62 11.14 15.74
CA ARG A 100 -8.79 10.66 14.35
C ARG A 100 -7.60 9.84 13.89
N THR A 101 -6.37 10.21 14.29
CA THR A 101 -5.16 9.43 13.97
C THR A 101 -5.26 8.02 14.58
N GLN A 102 -5.67 7.92 15.85
CA GLN A 102 -5.83 6.63 16.50
C GLN A 102 -6.94 5.79 15.86
N TRP A 103 -8.07 6.39 15.49
CA TRP A 103 -9.20 5.66 14.91
C TRP A 103 -8.89 5.15 13.51
N ASN A 104 -8.21 5.95 12.68
CA ASN A 104 -7.74 5.49 11.36
C ASN A 104 -6.78 4.30 11.46
N VAL A 105 -5.91 4.24 12.46
CA VAL A 105 -5.04 3.06 12.67
C VAL A 105 -5.84 1.86 13.23
N ARG A 106 -6.74 2.11 14.19
CA ARG A 106 -7.56 1.07 14.83
C ARG A 106 -8.46 0.34 13.83
N ASP A 107 -9.17 1.11 13.00
CA ASP A 107 -10.28 0.64 12.15
C ASP A 107 -9.84 0.20 10.75
N THR A 108 -8.53 0.09 10.54
CA THR A 108 -7.94 -0.43 9.30
C THR A 108 -7.10 -1.67 9.57
N ASP A 109 -6.82 -2.46 8.54
CA ASP A 109 -6.06 -3.70 8.68
C ASP A 109 -4.56 -3.42 8.84
N ALA A 110 -4.07 -2.38 8.17
CA ALA A 110 -2.67 -1.98 8.17
C ALA A 110 -2.51 -0.49 7.90
N THR A 111 -1.34 0.07 8.21
CA THR A 111 -0.99 1.45 7.93
C THR A 111 0.23 1.56 7.00
N LEU A 112 0.11 2.38 5.97
CA LEU A 112 1.20 2.83 5.10
C LEU A 112 1.51 4.29 5.45
N ILE A 113 2.73 4.57 5.89
CA ILE A 113 3.20 5.94 6.10
C ILE A 113 4.07 6.35 4.92
N LEU A 114 3.65 7.41 4.22
CA LEU A 114 4.45 8.08 3.22
C LEU A 114 5.14 9.28 3.87
N HIS A 115 6.46 9.36 3.75
CA HIS A 115 7.21 10.42 4.43
C HIS A 115 8.42 10.87 3.61
N GLN A 116 9.07 11.92 4.09
CA GLN A 116 10.34 12.43 3.58
C GLN A 116 11.23 12.75 4.77
N GLY A 117 12.34 12.01 4.91
CA GLY A 117 13.23 12.14 6.06
C GLY A 117 12.56 11.70 7.37
N GLU A 118 12.96 12.30 8.49
CA GLU A 118 12.50 11.89 9.82
C GLU A 118 11.00 12.12 10.05
N LEU A 119 10.38 11.20 10.80
CA LEU A 119 8.98 11.29 11.20
C LEU A 119 8.83 12.23 12.39
N SER A 120 7.86 13.13 12.32
CA SER A 120 7.53 14.07 13.39
C SER A 120 6.02 14.24 13.54
N GLY A 121 5.60 14.94 14.60
CA GLY A 121 4.22 15.36 14.81
C GLY A 121 3.19 14.22 14.69
N GLY A 122 2.12 14.47 13.93
CA GLY A 122 1.05 13.51 13.69
C GLY A 122 1.52 12.22 13.01
N THR A 123 2.50 12.29 12.12
CA THR A 123 3.06 11.12 11.42
C THR A 123 3.78 10.19 12.40
N LEU A 124 4.58 10.74 13.31
CA LEU A 124 5.23 9.96 14.36
C LEU A 124 4.20 9.37 15.35
N LEU A 125 3.13 10.10 15.64
CA LEU A 125 2.01 9.56 16.42
C LEU A 125 1.38 8.36 15.73
N THR A 126 1.13 8.42 14.42
CA THR A 126 0.59 7.29 13.65
C THR A 126 1.46 6.05 13.80
N GLN A 127 2.78 6.18 13.64
CA GLN A 127 3.72 5.06 13.85
C GLN A 127 3.62 4.48 15.27
N LYS A 128 3.62 5.36 16.29
CA LYS A 128 3.51 4.93 17.70
C LYS A 128 2.20 4.20 17.97
N VAL A 129 1.09 4.67 17.41
CA VAL A 129 -0.21 4.02 17.58
C VAL A 129 -0.25 2.68 16.86
N ALA A 130 0.28 2.57 15.64
CA ALA A 130 0.33 1.31 14.90
C ALA A 130 1.13 0.26 15.66
N ALA A 131 2.31 0.64 16.19
CA ALA A 131 3.11 -0.23 17.04
C ALA A 131 2.36 -0.65 18.31
N ARG A 132 1.72 0.30 19.01
CA ARG A 132 0.96 0.02 20.24
C ARG A 132 -0.24 -0.92 20.01
N LEU A 133 -0.90 -0.81 18.85
CA LEU A 133 -2.05 -1.64 18.48
C LEU A 133 -1.64 -2.91 17.72
N GLU A 134 -0.34 -3.18 17.60
CA GLU A 134 0.21 -4.33 16.86
C GLU A 134 -0.32 -4.43 15.42
N LYS A 135 -0.57 -3.28 14.79
CA LYS A 135 -1.02 -3.20 13.40
C LYS A 135 0.18 -3.26 12.46
N PRO A 136 0.10 -4.03 11.36
CA PRO A 136 1.10 -3.99 10.30
C PRO A 136 1.35 -2.55 9.83
N LEU A 137 2.63 -2.18 9.77
CA LEU A 137 3.08 -0.85 9.40
C LEU A 137 4.16 -0.96 8.32
N LEU A 138 3.99 -0.21 7.23
CA LEU A 138 5.02 -0.01 6.22
C LEU A 138 5.37 1.48 6.13
N LEU A 139 6.67 1.79 6.18
CA LEU A 139 7.18 3.14 5.97
C LEU A 139 7.78 3.22 4.56
N VAL A 140 7.41 4.26 3.81
CA VAL A 140 7.98 4.55 2.49
C VAL A 140 8.52 5.97 2.49
N ASP A 141 9.84 6.09 2.36
CA ASP A 141 10.52 7.37 2.16
C ASP A 141 10.43 7.75 0.68
N LEU A 142 9.67 8.80 0.39
CA LEU A 142 9.46 9.33 -0.96
C LEU A 142 10.70 10.00 -1.54
N ASN A 143 11.77 10.21 -0.74
CA ASN A 143 13.08 10.65 -1.26
C ASN A 143 13.92 9.50 -1.83
N GLN A 144 13.50 8.25 -1.61
CA GLN A 144 14.20 7.06 -2.07
C GLN A 144 13.41 6.36 -3.18
N PRO A 145 14.08 5.59 -4.05
CA PRO A 145 13.37 4.70 -4.97
C PRO A 145 12.49 3.72 -4.18
N PHE A 146 11.23 3.58 -4.61
CA PHE A 146 10.28 2.63 -4.05
C PHE A 146 9.71 1.72 -5.14
N SER A 147 9.40 0.47 -4.77
CA SER A 147 8.76 -0.49 -5.66
C SER A 147 7.28 -0.67 -5.30
N ILE A 148 6.40 -0.45 -6.28
CA ILE A 148 4.97 -0.76 -6.12
C ILE A 148 4.78 -2.26 -5.86
N ASP A 149 5.58 -3.13 -6.47
CA ASP A 149 5.51 -4.58 -6.24
C ASP A 149 5.82 -4.97 -4.79
N GLU A 150 6.73 -4.25 -4.12
CA GLU A 150 7.03 -4.47 -2.71
C GLU A 150 5.83 -4.09 -1.82
N ILE A 151 5.20 -2.95 -2.11
CA ILE A 151 3.97 -2.53 -1.41
C ILE A 151 2.85 -3.54 -1.65
N CYS A 152 2.65 -3.98 -2.90
CA CYS A 152 1.65 -5.00 -3.25
C CYS A 152 1.93 -6.32 -2.51
N THR A 153 3.19 -6.76 -2.45
CA THR A 153 3.59 -7.97 -1.74
C THR A 153 3.29 -7.86 -0.25
N TRP A 154 3.61 -6.72 0.36
CA TRP A 154 3.31 -6.45 1.77
C TRP A 154 1.80 -6.42 2.06
N LEU A 155 1.00 -5.82 1.16
CA LEU A 155 -0.47 -5.82 1.29
C LEU A 155 -1.04 -7.25 1.21
N ARG A 156 -0.53 -8.08 0.30
CA ARG A 156 -0.95 -9.48 0.18
C ARG A 156 -0.55 -10.31 1.40
N SER A 157 0.68 -10.16 1.90
CA SER A 157 1.17 -10.95 3.03
C SER A 157 0.39 -10.70 4.32
N HIS A 158 -0.14 -9.49 4.49
CA HIS A 158 -1.00 -9.12 5.63
C HIS A 158 -2.50 -9.17 5.31
N ALA A 159 -2.89 -9.66 4.12
CA ALA A 159 -4.28 -9.74 3.66
C ALA A 159 -5.07 -8.42 3.81
N VAL A 160 -4.42 -7.28 3.54
CA VAL A 160 -4.96 -5.94 3.80
C VAL A 160 -6.15 -5.63 2.89
N ARG A 161 -7.34 -5.51 3.47
CA ARG A 161 -8.57 -5.11 2.78
C ARG A 161 -8.86 -3.62 2.95
N VAL A 162 -8.56 -3.08 4.11
CA VAL A 162 -8.70 -1.66 4.44
C VAL A 162 -7.33 -1.11 4.84
N LEU A 163 -6.78 -0.22 4.02
CA LEU A 163 -5.46 0.37 4.24
C LEU A 163 -5.62 1.79 4.78
N ASN A 164 -5.01 2.11 5.92
CA ASN A 164 -4.79 3.49 6.32
C ASN A 164 -3.54 4.04 5.64
N VAL A 165 -3.63 5.24 5.06
CA VAL A 165 -2.47 5.97 4.53
C VAL A 165 -2.33 7.27 5.31
N ALA A 166 -1.11 7.55 5.76
CA ALA A 166 -0.81 8.72 6.55
C ALA A 166 0.55 9.32 6.19
N GLY A 167 0.76 10.57 6.56
CA GLY A 167 2.03 11.25 6.40
C GLY A 167 1.94 12.73 6.79
N PRO A 168 3.02 13.50 6.54
CA PRO A 168 3.06 14.90 6.95
C PRO A 168 2.10 15.75 6.13
N ARG A 169 1.75 16.88 6.74
CA ARG A 169 0.92 17.92 6.13
C ARG A 169 1.71 18.72 5.10
N GLU A 170 1.01 19.37 4.17
CA GLU A 170 1.64 20.07 3.04
C GLU A 170 2.57 21.19 3.52
N SER A 171 2.20 21.91 4.59
CA SER A 171 3.06 22.95 5.17
C SER A 171 4.39 22.43 5.75
N GLU A 172 4.46 21.16 6.14
CA GLU A 172 5.69 20.54 6.64
C GLU A 172 6.58 20.00 5.51
N ARG A 173 5.95 19.49 4.44
CA ARG A 173 6.62 18.93 3.26
C ARG A 173 5.92 19.39 1.98
N PRO A 174 6.25 20.57 1.44
CA PRO A 174 5.65 21.07 0.21
C PRO A 174 5.88 20.11 -0.96
N GLY A 175 4.83 19.84 -1.74
CA GLY A 175 4.81 18.90 -2.86
C GLY A 175 4.44 17.46 -2.48
N ILE A 176 4.33 17.14 -1.18
CA ILE A 176 4.11 15.75 -0.76
C ILE A 176 2.72 15.22 -1.13
N ALA A 177 1.70 16.09 -1.22
CA ALA A 177 0.39 15.68 -1.74
C ALA A 177 0.48 15.09 -3.15
N ALA A 178 1.20 15.78 -4.06
CA ALA A 178 1.34 15.33 -5.45
C ALA A 178 2.09 14.00 -5.55
N GLN A 179 3.19 13.86 -4.80
CA GLN A 179 3.99 12.62 -4.78
C GLN A 179 3.21 11.44 -4.19
N SER A 180 2.46 11.69 -3.11
CA SER A 180 1.60 10.68 -2.48
C SER A 180 0.50 10.24 -3.43
N GLY A 181 -0.15 11.19 -4.10
CA GLY A 181 -1.18 10.90 -5.11
C GLY A 181 -0.65 10.04 -6.26
N GLU A 182 0.54 10.33 -6.76
CA GLU A 182 1.19 9.54 -7.82
C GLU A 182 1.49 8.10 -7.37
N LEU A 183 2.06 7.92 -6.18
CA LEU A 183 2.32 6.59 -5.63
C LEU A 183 1.03 5.79 -5.48
N ILE A 184 -0.01 6.40 -4.90
CA ILE A 184 -1.30 5.75 -4.68
C ILE A 184 -1.98 5.43 -6.01
N ASN A 185 -1.92 6.32 -7.00
CA ASN A 185 -2.43 6.06 -8.35
C ASN A 185 -1.78 4.79 -8.94
N ARG A 186 -0.44 4.71 -8.91
CA ARG A 186 0.30 3.54 -9.39
C ARG A 186 -0.08 2.26 -8.63
N LEU A 187 -0.24 2.34 -7.31
CA LEU A 187 -0.69 1.22 -6.49
C LEU A 187 -2.10 0.74 -6.88
N LEU A 188 -3.03 1.67 -7.10
CA LEU A 188 -4.41 1.35 -7.48
C LEU A 188 -4.48 0.73 -8.88
N ILE A 189 -3.67 1.23 -9.84
CA ILE A 189 -3.57 0.64 -11.17
C ILE A 189 -3.05 -0.81 -11.09
N ALA A 190 -2.00 -1.06 -10.30
CA ALA A 190 -1.49 -2.40 -10.07
C ALA A 190 -2.56 -3.32 -9.45
N ALA A 191 -3.33 -2.82 -8.48
CA ALA A 191 -4.45 -3.56 -7.86
C ALA A 191 -5.58 -3.90 -8.86
N LYS A 192 -5.73 -3.13 -9.94
CA LYS A 192 -6.70 -3.43 -11.00
C LYS A 192 -6.18 -4.54 -11.93
N GLN A 193 -4.92 -4.46 -12.35
CA GLN A 193 -4.29 -5.45 -13.24
C GLN A 193 -4.31 -6.85 -12.61
N ASP A 194 -3.99 -6.93 -11.32
CA ASP A 194 -4.14 -8.13 -10.50
C ASP A 194 -5.54 -8.77 -10.58
N LYS A 195 -6.61 -7.96 -10.63
CA LYS A 195 -8.00 -8.46 -10.70
C LYS A 195 -8.40 -8.89 -12.12
N SER A 196 -7.77 -8.36 -13.17
CA SER A 196 -8.04 -8.80 -14.55
C SER A 196 -7.35 -10.12 -14.88
N ASP A 197 -6.14 -10.32 -14.38
CA ASP A 197 -5.33 -11.49 -14.70
C ASP A 197 -5.95 -12.75 -14.04
N ASP A 198 -6.35 -12.65 -12.77
CA ASP A 198 -7.06 -13.70 -12.02
C ASP A 198 -8.38 -14.15 -12.68
N LYS A 199 -9.16 -13.20 -13.24
CA LYS A 199 -10.39 -13.53 -13.96
C LYS A 199 -10.14 -14.28 -15.27
N THR A 200 -9.04 -13.97 -15.95
CA THR A 200 -8.67 -14.59 -17.23
C THR A 200 -8.24 -16.03 -16.99
N GLU A 201 -7.39 -16.28 -16.00
CA GLU A 201 -6.93 -17.63 -15.62
C GLU A 201 -8.08 -18.52 -15.12
N SER A 202 -8.93 -18.00 -14.22
CA SER A 202 -10.09 -18.77 -13.71
C SER A 202 -11.13 -19.11 -14.78
N SER A 203 -11.17 -18.38 -15.90
CA SER A 203 -12.05 -18.69 -17.04
C SER A 203 -11.44 -19.76 -17.95
N ALA A 204 -10.11 -19.77 -18.12
CA ALA A 204 -9.39 -20.78 -18.88
C ALA A 204 -9.44 -22.17 -18.20
N GLU A 205 -9.28 -22.23 -16.87
CA GLU A 205 -9.35 -23.50 -16.12
C GLU A 205 -10.75 -24.14 -16.14
N ARG A 206 -11.81 -23.32 -16.10
CA ARG A 206 -13.20 -23.82 -16.16
C ARG A 206 -13.58 -24.38 -17.53
N GLY A 207 -13.00 -23.86 -18.62
CA GLY A 207 -13.22 -24.39 -19.97
C GLY A 207 -12.56 -25.76 -20.22
N LEU A 208 -11.49 -26.08 -19.49
CA LEU A 208 -10.82 -27.39 -19.57
C LEU A 208 -11.58 -28.48 -18.81
N GLN A 209 -12.25 -28.15 -17.71
CA GLN A 209 -12.97 -29.13 -16.88
C GLN A 209 -14.36 -29.51 -17.44
N SER A 210 -14.93 -28.74 -18.37
CA SER A 210 -16.22 -29.06 -19.01
C SER A 210 -16.09 -29.92 -20.28
N SER A 211 -14.89 -30.39 -20.60
CA SER A 211 -14.60 -31.19 -21.81
C SER A 211 -14.29 -32.67 -21.53
N THR A 212 -14.70 -33.17 -20.36
CA THR A 212 -14.61 -34.59 -19.94
C THR A 212 -15.98 -35.10 -19.54
#